data_AF-A0AAE0RNB0-F1
#
_entry.id   AF-A0AAE0RNB0-F1
#
_cell.length_a   1.000
_cell.length_b   1.000
_cell.length_c   1.000
_cell.angle_alpha   90.00
_cell.angle_beta   90.00
_cell.angle_gamma   90.00
#
_symmetry.space_group_name_H-M   'P 1'
#
loop_
_entity.id
_entity.type
_entity.pdbx_description
1 polymer ?
#
loop_
_entity_poly.entity_id
_entity_poly.type
_entity_poly.pdbx_seq_one_letter_code
_entity_poly.pdbx_strand_id
1 'polypeptide(L)'
;MKTPKHATHATYLKVPGILISQYANYLKVPGIFISQYASYLKVPGILISQYASYLKVPGILISQYATYLKVPGILITQYAAYLKVPGILISQYATYLKVPGILITQYAAYLKVPGILISQYATYLKVPGILITQYAAYLKVPGIFISQYANYLKVPGILITQYAAYLKVPGILISQHTTYLKVPTIFIS
;
A
#
# COMPACT_ATOMS: atom_id res chain seq x y z
N MET A 1 -26.52 21.99 -10.95
CA MET A 1 -25.32 21.82 -10.08
C MET A 1 -25.74 22.11 -8.65
N LYS A 2 -25.73 21.13 -7.73
CA LYS A 2 -26.09 21.38 -6.31
C LYS A 2 -24.91 22.08 -5.63
N THR A 3 -25.17 23.14 -4.87
CA THR A 3 -24.17 23.91 -4.15
C THR A 3 -23.50 23.07 -3.05
N PRO A 4 -22.18 23.23 -2.80
CA PRO A 4 -21.50 22.56 -1.69
C PRO A 4 -22.13 22.99 -0.35
N LYS A 5 -22.31 22.04 0.57
CA LYS A 5 -22.68 22.35 1.95
C LYS A 5 -21.42 22.48 2.80
N HIS A 6 -21.30 23.59 3.53
CA HIS A 6 -20.21 23.86 4.45
C HIS A 6 -20.68 23.68 5.90
N ALA A 7 -19.90 23.00 6.74
CA ALA A 7 -20.16 22.85 8.17
C ALA A 7 -18.85 22.88 8.96
N THR A 8 -18.78 23.63 10.05
CA THR A 8 -17.60 23.59 10.95
C THR A 8 -17.46 22.19 11.58
N HIS A 9 -18.56 21.65 12.07
CA HIS A 9 -18.66 20.29 12.59
C HIS A 9 -19.82 19.58 11.90
N ALA A 10 -19.55 18.42 11.33
CA ALA A 10 -20.57 17.55 10.74
C ALA A 10 -20.70 16.28 11.59
N THR A 11 -21.84 16.15 12.26
CA THR A 11 -22.28 14.96 12.98
C THR A 11 -23.68 14.57 12.47
N TYR A 12 -23.97 13.27 12.37
CA TYR A 12 -25.30 12.74 12.04
C TYR A 12 -25.99 13.30 10.76
N LEU A 13 -25.23 13.51 9.68
CA LEU A 13 -25.74 14.06 8.41
C LEU A 13 -25.73 13.05 7.26
N LYS A 14 -26.84 13.01 6.50
CA LYS A 14 -26.95 12.31 5.22
C LYS A 14 -27.12 13.36 4.12
N VAL A 15 -26.02 13.72 3.45
CA VAL A 15 -26.03 14.70 2.36
C VAL A 15 -25.67 14.01 1.04
N PRO A 16 -26.55 13.99 0.04
CA PRO A 16 -26.16 13.64 -1.31
C PRO A 16 -25.46 14.83 -1.98
N GLY A 17 -24.25 14.62 -2.51
CA GLY A 17 -23.50 15.63 -3.27
C GLY A 17 -22.11 15.91 -2.70
N ILE A 18 -21.75 17.19 -2.58
CA ILE A 18 -20.48 17.66 -2.02
C ILE A 18 -20.71 18.22 -0.62
N LEU A 19 -19.98 17.69 0.36
CA LEU A 19 -19.94 18.22 1.73
C LEU A 19 -18.49 18.61 2.08
N ILE A 20 -18.34 19.79 2.68
CA ILE A 20 -17.05 20.31 3.15
C ILE A 20 -17.18 20.57 4.65
N SER A 21 -16.27 20.00 5.45
CA SER A 21 -16.28 20.24 6.89
C SER A 21 -14.90 20.33 7.52
N GLN A 22 -14.75 21.05 8.62
CA GLN A 22 -13.49 21.02 9.36
C GLN A 22 -13.35 19.68 10.12
N TYR A 23 -14.39 19.30 10.86
CA TYR A 23 -14.43 18.07 11.65
C TYR A 23 -15.64 17.21 11.29
N ALA A 24 -15.42 15.94 11.00
CA ALA A 24 -16.49 14.99 10.75
C ALA A 24 -16.32 13.69 11.51
N ASN A 25 -17.37 13.36 12.27
CA ASN A 25 -17.46 12.16 13.07
C ASN A 25 -18.82 11.48 12.84
N TYR A 26 -18.83 10.15 12.73
CA TYR A 26 -20.05 9.33 12.64
C TYR A 26 -20.99 9.68 11.48
N LEU A 27 -20.46 9.85 10.27
CA LEU A 27 -21.26 10.16 9.07
C LEU A 27 -21.37 9.00 8.09
N LYS A 28 -22.49 9.00 7.34
CA LYS A 28 -22.69 8.22 6.12
C LYS A 28 -23.03 9.16 4.96
N VAL A 29 -22.00 9.53 4.20
CA VAL A 29 -22.11 10.51 3.10
C VAL A 29 -21.86 9.81 1.77
N PRO A 30 -22.86 9.67 0.89
CA PRO A 30 -22.62 9.27 -0.50
C PRO A 30 -22.19 10.48 -1.34
N GLY A 31 -21.12 10.33 -2.13
CA GLY A 31 -20.65 11.38 -3.04
C GLY A 31 -19.21 11.82 -2.75
N ILE A 32 -18.98 13.13 -2.69
CA ILE A 32 -17.66 13.71 -2.43
C ILE A 32 -17.69 14.36 -1.06
N PHE A 33 -16.77 13.94 -0.18
CA PHE A 33 -16.60 14.53 1.14
C PHE A 33 -15.18 15.07 1.31
N ILE A 34 -15.07 16.30 1.78
CA ILE A 34 -13.79 16.98 2.03
C ILE A 34 -13.75 17.37 3.50
N SER A 35 -12.69 16.97 4.21
CA SER A 35 -12.50 17.36 5.62
C SER A 35 -11.08 17.68 6.01
N GLN A 36 -10.90 18.43 7.09
CA GLN A 36 -9.60 18.46 7.76
C GLN A 36 -9.40 17.18 8.59
N TYR A 37 -10.41 16.82 9.40
CA TYR A 37 -10.40 15.63 10.24
C TYR A 37 -11.63 14.75 9.97
N ALA A 38 -11.39 13.49 9.62
CA ALA A 38 -12.41 12.47 9.43
C ALA A 38 -12.16 11.28 10.36
N SER A 39 -13.15 10.98 11.20
CA SER A 39 -13.12 9.77 12.04
C SER A 39 -14.46 9.02 12.05
N TYR A 40 -14.42 7.70 12.13
CA TYR A 40 -15.61 6.84 12.22
C TYR A 40 -16.63 7.07 11.08
N LEU A 41 -16.17 7.22 9.84
CA LEU A 41 -17.04 7.49 8.68
C LEU A 41 -17.21 6.27 7.77
N LYS A 42 -18.36 6.22 7.11
CA LYS A 42 -18.61 5.37 5.95
C LYS A 42 -18.97 6.22 4.73
N VAL A 43 -18.03 6.36 3.80
CA VAL A 43 -18.18 7.23 2.63
C VAL A 43 -18.07 6.40 1.36
N PRO A 44 -19.19 5.99 0.74
CA PRO A 44 -19.17 5.50 -0.64
C PRO A 44 -18.93 6.68 -1.60
N GLY A 45 -17.84 6.61 -2.38
CA GLY A 45 -17.46 7.67 -3.32
C GLY A 45 -16.04 8.16 -3.09
N ILE A 46 -15.87 9.48 -2.92
CA ILE A 46 -14.57 10.15 -2.80
C ILE A 46 -14.48 10.82 -1.42
N LEU A 47 -13.42 10.53 -0.67
CA LEU A 47 -13.05 11.25 0.54
C LEU A 47 -11.68 11.92 0.34
N ILE A 48 -11.60 13.21 0.63
CA ILE A 48 -10.35 13.95 0.73
C ILE A 48 -10.22 14.44 2.17
N SER A 49 -9.16 14.04 2.88
CA SER A 49 -8.93 14.47 4.26
C SER A 49 -7.48 14.87 4.51
N GLN A 50 -7.21 15.71 5.52
CA GLN A 50 -5.84 15.82 6.03
C GLN A 50 -5.53 14.61 6.93
N TYR A 51 -6.45 14.31 7.86
CA TYR A 51 -6.36 13.18 8.78
C TYR A 51 -7.56 12.25 8.62
N ALA A 52 -7.30 10.97 8.41
CA ALA A 52 -8.31 9.94 8.23
C ALA A 52 -8.05 8.77 9.19
N SER A 53 -9.00 8.51 10.09
CA SER A 53 -8.89 7.42 11.07
C SER A 53 -10.18 6.61 11.18
N TYR A 54 -10.09 5.29 11.33
CA TYR A 54 -11.25 4.40 11.53
C TYR A 54 -12.34 4.54 10.45
N LEU A 55 -11.95 4.58 9.17
CA LEU A 55 -12.88 4.78 8.05
C LEU A 55 -13.10 3.52 7.22
N LYS A 56 -14.30 3.42 6.64
CA LYS A 56 -14.62 2.50 5.55
C LYS A 56 -15.04 3.29 4.32
N VAL A 57 -14.18 3.32 3.30
CA VAL A 57 -14.38 4.10 2.07
C VAL A 57 -14.34 3.18 0.86
N PRO A 58 -15.48 2.67 0.38
CA PRO A 58 -15.56 2.06 -0.94
C PRO A 58 -15.45 3.18 -2.01
N GLY A 59 -14.38 3.17 -2.79
CA GLY A 59 -14.10 4.20 -3.80
C GLY A 59 -12.69 4.76 -3.68
N ILE A 60 -12.57 6.08 -3.56
CA ILE A 60 -11.29 6.80 -3.55
C ILE A 60 -11.12 7.52 -2.21
N LEU A 61 -9.97 7.33 -1.57
CA LEU A 61 -9.53 8.11 -0.43
C LEU A 61 -8.20 8.80 -0.75
N ILE A 62 -8.15 10.11 -0.53
CA ILE A 62 -6.92 10.91 -0.57
C ILE A 62 -6.70 11.47 0.83
N SER A 63 -5.55 11.19 1.45
CA SER A 63 -5.23 11.67 2.79
C SER A 63 -3.78 12.12 2.93
N GLN A 64 -3.47 12.99 3.90
CA GLN A 64 -2.07 13.15 4.32
C GLN A 64 -1.67 12.01 5.28
N TYR A 65 -2.56 11.72 6.24
CA TYR A 65 -2.37 10.66 7.23
C TYR A 65 -3.55 9.69 7.21
N ALA A 66 -3.27 8.40 7.09
CA ALA A 66 -4.27 7.34 7.04
C ALA A 66 -3.95 6.24 8.06
N THR A 67 -4.83 6.03 9.03
CA THR A 67 -4.67 5.01 10.08
C THR A 67 -5.94 4.19 10.28
N TYR A 68 -5.80 2.87 10.47
CA TYR A 68 -6.93 1.97 10.75
C TYR A 68 -8.06 2.02 9.71
N LEU A 69 -7.72 1.99 8.41
CA LEU A 69 -8.70 2.12 7.33
C LEU A 69 -8.95 0.83 6.57
N LYS A 70 -10.19 0.69 6.07
CA LYS A 70 -10.56 -0.29 5.05
C LYS A 70 -11.07 0.42 3.81
N VAL A 71 -10.26 0.39 2.75
CA VAL A 71 -10.54 1.08 1.48
C VAL A 71 -10.55 0.08 0.33
N PRO A 72 -11.71 -0.49 -0.04
CA PRO A 72 -11.85 -1.17 -1.32
C PRO A 72 -11.86 -0.12 -2.44
N GLY A 73 -10.84 -0.14 -3.30
CA GLY A 73 -10.66 0.85 -4.37
C GLY A 73 -9.25 1.45 -4.36
N ILE A 74 -9.17 2.79 -4.31
CA ILE A 74 -7.91 3.54 -4.42
C ILE A 74 -7.67 4.33 -3.14
N LEU A 75 -6.46 4.19 -2.57
CA LEU A 75 -5.95 5.06 -1.52
C LEU A 75 -4.67 5.74 -1.99
N ILE A 76 -4.64 7.07 -1.87
CA ILE A 76 -3.44 7.89 -2.05
C ILE A 76 -3.15 8.57 -0.72
N THR A 77 -1.99 8.31 -0.11
CA THR A 77 -1.65 8.91 1.20
C THR A 77 -0.17 9.17 1.38
N GLN A 78 0.22 10.20 2.12
CA GLN A 78 1.64 10.36 2.46
C GLN A 78 2.07 9.28 3.45
N TYR A 79 1.30 9.10 4.53
CA TYR A 79 1.57 8.12 5.57
C TYR A 79 0.43 7.11 5.70
N ALA A 80 0.77 5.83 5.65
CA ALA A 80 -0.15 4.70 5.79
C ALA A 80 0.28 3.76 6.92
N ALA A 81 -0.60 3.56 7.90
CA ALA A 81 -0.38 2.59 8.97
C ALA A 81 -1.64 1.77 9.28
N TYR A 82 -1.49 0.46 9.47
CA TYR A 82 -2.59 -0.44 9.87
C TYR A 82 -3.78 -0.44 8.89
N LEU A 83 -3.50 -0.54 7.58
CA LEU A 83 -4.54 -0.46 6.55
C LEU A 83 -4.81 -1.80 5.87
N LYS A 84 -6.06 -1.98 5.43
CA LYS A 84 -6.47 -3.02 4.49
C LYS A 84 -7.06 -2.39 3.24
N VAL A 85 -6.33 -2.50 2.13
CA VAL A 85 -6.69 -1.87 0.85
C VAL A 85 -6.75 -2.94 -0.24
N PRO A 86 -7.92 -3.55 -0.50
CA PRO A 86 -8.13 -4.30 -1.73
C PRO A 86 -8.22 -3.32 -2.90
N GLY A 87 -7.26 -3.37 -3.83
CA GLY A 87 -7.17 -2.44 -4.96
C GLY A 87 -5.79 -1.81 -5.07
N ILE A 88 -5.74 -0.48 -5.10
CA ILE A 88 -4.51 0.30 -5.34
C ILE A 88 -4.21 1.15 -4.11
N LEU A 89 -2.97 1.05 -3.60
CA LEU A 89 -2.42 1.97 -2.62
C LEU A 89 -1.18 2.66 -3.21
N ILE A 90 -1.17 3.99 -3.15
CA ILE A 90 -0.01 4.82 -3.43
C ILE A 90 0.37 5.53 -2.14
N SER A 91 1.61 5.36 -1.66
CA SER A 91 2.08 6.08 -0.48
C SER A 91 3.53 6.53 -0.51
N GLN A 92 3.91 7.48 0.34
CA GLN A 92 5.32 7.72 0.60
C GLN A 92 5.85 6.70 1.63
N TYR A 93 5.11 6.51 2.72
CA TYR A 93 5.46 5.58 3.79
C TYR A 93 4.33 4.59 4.08
N ALA A 94 4.65 3.30 3.99
CA ALA A 94 3.73 2.20 4.23
C ALA A 94 4.24 1.27 5.34
N THR A 95 3.47 1.12 6.41
CA THR A 95 3.79 0.24 7.54
C THR A 95 2.60 -0.61 7.97
N TYR A 96 2.80 -1.89 8.27
CA TYR A 96 1.75 -2.80 8.77
C TYR A 96 0.51 -2.87 7.88
N LEU A 97 0.69 -3.07 6.57
CA LEU A 97 -0.41 -3.06 5.61
C LEU A 97 -0.69 -4.45 5.02
N LYS A 98 -1.96 -4.64 4.67
CA LYS A 98 -2.42 -5.74 3.81
C LYS A 98 -3.08 -5.18 2.55
N VAL A 99 -2.41 -5.34 1.42
CA VAL A 99 -2.85 -4.78 0.13
C VAL A 99 -2.95 -5.91 -0.91
N PRO A 100 -4.12 -6.56 -1.06
CA PRO A 100 -4.39 -7.39 -2.23
C PRO A 100 -4.59 -6.47 -3.45
N GLY A 101 -3.70 -6.56 -4.44
CA GLY A 101 -3.71 -5.70 -5.62
C GLY A 101 -2.35 -5.05 -5.87
N ILE A 102 -2.32 -3.72 -5.93
CA ILE A 102 -1.12 -2.94 -6.28
C ILE A 102 -0.75 -2.02 -5.12
N LEU A 103 0.51 -2.06 -4.71
CA LEU A 103 1.12 -1.07 -3.83
C LEU A 103 2.30 -0.40 -4.54
N ILE A 104 2.28 0.93 -4.58
CA ILE A 104 3.42 1.77 -4.99
C ILE A 104 3.83 2.60 -3.78
N THR A 105 5.07 2.45 -3.31
CA THR A 105 5.53 3.20 -2.14
C THR A 105 7.02 3.54 -2.17
N GLN A 106 7.43 4.66 -1.57
CA GLN A 106 8.86 4.91 -1.43
C GLN A 106 9.46 3.96 -0.37
N TYR A 107 8.83 3.87 0.79
CA TYR A 107 9.27 3.03 1.90
C TYR A 107 8.19 2.01 2.29
N ALA A 108 8.57 0.73 2.35
CA ALA A 108 7.73 -0.39 2.71
C ALA A 108 8.34 -1.20 3.87
N ALA A 109 7.61 -1.31 4.98
CA ALA A 109 8.00 -2.17 6.10
C ALA A 109 6.83 -2.98 6.65
N TYR A 110 7.06 -4.27 6.95
CA TYR A 110 6.07 -5.16 7.57
C TYR A 110 4.77 -5.31 6.75
N LEU A 111 4.88 -5.56 5.44
CA LEU A 111 3.73 -5.61 4.54
C LEU A 111 3.42 -7.03 4.04
N LYS A 112 2.14 -7.27 3.78
CA LYS A 112 1.66 -8.42 3.02
C LYS A 112 0.90 -7.95 1.78
N VAL A 113 1.50 -8.16 0.61
CA VAL A 113 0.96 -7.69 -0.67
C VAL A 113 0.81 -8.87 -1.64
N PRO A 114 -0.35 -9.54 -1.67
CA PRO A 114 -0.68 -10.43 -2.79
C PRO A 114 -0.96 -9.60 -4.04
N GLY A 115 -0.12 -9.72 -5.07
CA GLY A 115 -0.21 -8.93 -6.29
C GLY A 115 1.11 -8.26 -6.65
N ILE A 116 1.11 -6.95 -6.83
CA ILE A 116 2.26 -6.16 -7.29
C ILE A 116 2.69 -5.18 -6.20
N LEU A 117 3.98 -5.19 -5.86
CA LEU A 117 4.62 -4.15 -5.06
C LEU A 117 5.74 -3.50 -5.87
N ILE A 118 5.70 -2.17 -5.95
CA ILE A 118 6.79 -1.34 -6.46
C ILE A 118 7.28 -0.47 -5.31
N SER A 119 8.56 -0.56 -4.97
CA SER A 119 9.15 0.27 -3.91
C SER A 119 10.55 0.77 -4.18
N GLN A 120 10.97 1.83 -3.47
CA GLN A 120 12.41 2.16 -3.42
C GLN A 120 13.12 1.31 -2.37
N TYR A 121 12.52 1.21 -1.18
CA TYR A 121 13.05 0.45 -0.05
C TYR A 121 12.01 -0.53 0.50
N ALA A 122 12.39 -1.80 0.60
CA ALA A 122 11.54 -2.89 1.07
C ALA A 122 12.22 -3.70 2.19
N THR A 123 11.58 -3.77 3.37
CA THR A 123 12.05 -4.58 4.49
C THR A 123 10.93 -5.41 5.14
N TYR A 124 11.23 -6.66 5.49
CA TYR A 124 10.28 -7.55 6.19
C TYR A 124 8.95 -7.74 5.44
N LEU A 125 9.00 -8.07 4.15
CA LEU A 125 7.80 -8.20 3.32
C LEU A 125 7.50 -9.64 2.91
N LYS A 126 6.20 -9.90 2.73
CA LYS A 126 5.70 -11.09 2.05
C LYS A 126 4.86 -10.70 0.85
N VAL A 127 5.38 -10.96 -0.35
CA VAL A 127 4.76 -10.56 -1.62
C VAL A 127 4.59 -11.80 -2.51
N PRO A 128 3.45 -12.50 -2.45
CA PRO A 128 3.09 -13.45 -3.49
C PRO A 128 2.68 -12.69 -4.76
N GLY A 129 3.45 -12.84 -5.84
CA GLY A 129 3.24 -12.13 -7.10
C GLY A 129 4.52 -11.47 -7.61
N ILE A 130 4.50 -10.16 -7.79
CA ILE A 130 5.60 -9.38 -8.37
C ILE A 130 6.09 -8.36 -7.35
N LEU A 131 7.40 -8.34 -7.09
CA LEU A 131 8.06 -7.27 -6.35
C LEU A 131 9.15 -6.65 -7.22
N ILE A 132 9.10 -5.33 -7.38
CA ILE A 132 10.14 -4.52 -8.01
C ILE A 132 10.64 -3.52 -6.96
N THR A 133 11.94 -3.56 -6.64
CA THR A 133 12.51 -2.63 -5.66
C THR A 133 13.96 -2.26 -5.91
N GLN A 134 14.38 -1.08 -5.50
CA GLN A 134 15.81 -0.74 -5.56
C GLN A 134 16.60 -1.51 -4.49
N TYR A 135 16.13 -1.46 -3.24
CA TYR A 135 16.76 -2.12 -2.10
C TYR A 135 15.78 -3.07 -1.39
N ALA A 136 16.24 -4.27 -1.09
CA ALA A 136 15.46 -5.32 -0.43
C ALA A 136 16.24 -6.02 0.68
N ALA A 137 15.62 -6.17 1.84
CA ALA A 137 16.14 -7.00 2.92
C ALA A 137 15.04 -7.83 3.61
N TYR A 138 15.34 -9.09 3.94
CA TYR A 138 14.47 -9.96 4.73
C TYR A 138 13.11 -10.22 4.08
N LEU A 139 13.10 -10.67 2.83
CA LEU A 139 11.86 -10.83 2.06
C LEU A 139 11.54 -12.29 1.72
N LYS A 140 10.24 -12.56 1.60
CA LYS A 140 9.70 -13.79 1.01
C LYS A 140 8.79 -13.46 -0.17
N VAL A 141 9.24 -13.79 -1.37
CA VAL A 141 8.55 -13.44 -2.63
C VAL A 141 8.34 -14.69 -3.48
N PRO A 142 7.24 -15.42 -3.32
CA PRO A 142 6.83 -16.41 -4.31
C PRO A 142 6.37 -15.70 -5.58
N GLY A 143 7.01 -15.96 -6.72
CA GLY A 143 6.72 -15.32 -7.99
C GLY A 143 7.95 -14.67 -8.61
N ILE A 144 7.85 -13.38 -8.96
CA ILE A 144 8.90 -12.62 -9.65
C ILE A 144 9.44 -11.55 -8.70
N PHE A 145 10.75 -11.52 -8.53
CA PHE A 145 11.44 -10.49 -7.78
C PHE A 145 12.51 -9.83 -8.64
N ILE A 146 12.46 -8.49 -8.73
CA ILE A 146 13.42 -7.68 -9.47
C ILE A 146 14.01 -6.66 -8.50
N SER A 147 15.34 -6.63 -8.36
CA SER A 147 16.00 -5.61 -7.56
C SER A 147 17.41 -5.25 -7.92
N GLN A 148 17.81 -4.01 -7.63
CA GLN A 148 19.23 -3.64 -7.73
C GLN A 148 20.05 -4.33 -6.62
N TYR A 149 19.59 -4.25 -5.37
CA TYR A 149 20.26 -4.84 -4.21
C TYR A 149 19.33 -5.73 -3.39
N ALA A 150 19.77 -6.95 -3.14
CA ALA A 150 19.01 -8.03 -2.52
C ALA A 150 19.77 -8.69 -1.36
N ASN A 151 19.20 -8.70 -0.15
CA ASN A 151 19.81 -9.40 0.98
C ASN A 151 18.80 -10.24 1.78
N TYR A 152 19.21 -11.44 2.22
CA TYR A 152 18.39 -12.35 3.03
C TYR A 152 17.02 -12.65 2.39
N LEU A 153 17.03 -13.35 1.25
CA LEU A 153 15.81 -13.56 0.47
C LEU A 153 15.44 -15.03 0.29
N LYS A 154 14.13 -15.27 0.27
CA LYS A 154 13.53 -16.52 -0.20
C LYS A 154 12.58 -16.25 -1.36
N VAL A 155 12.98 -16.64 -2.57
CA VAL A 155 12.23 -16.38 -3.80
C VAL A 155 11.98 -17.69 -4.56
N PRO A 156 10.89 -18.42 -4.27
CA PRO A 156 10.43 -19.48 -5.16
C PRO A 156 9.88 -18.85 -6.45
N GLY A 157 10.52 -19.11 -7.59
CA GLY A 157 10.17 -18.50 -8.88
C GLY A 157 11.36 -17.87 -9.58
N ILE A 158 11.27 -16.58 -9.91
CA ILE A 158 12.29 -15.85 -10.68
C ILE A 158 12.86 -14.71 -9.84
N LEU A 159 14.19 -14.68 -9.71
CA LEU A 159 14.92 -13.54 -9.15
C LEU A 159 15.82 -12.93 -10.23
N ILE A 160 15.66 -11.63 -10.48
CA ILE A 160 16.54 -10.81 -11.32
C ILE A 160 17.19 -9.75 -10.44
N THR A 161 18.52 -9.77 -10.29
CA THR A 161 19.18 -8.79 -9.43
C THR A 161 20.63 -8.48 -9.79
N GLN A 162 21.04 -7.23 -9.57
CA GLN A 162 22.43 -6.83 -9.79
C GLN A 162 23.35 -7.42 -8.72
N TYR A 163 23.03 -7.18 -7.45
CA TYR A 163 23.83 -7.61 -6.30
C TYR A 163 22.98 -8.37 -5.28
N ALA A 164 23.43 -9.56 -4.92
CA ALA A 164 22.73 -10.39 -3.95
C ALA A 164 23.62 -11.09 -2.92
N ALA A 165 23.07 -11.21 -1.71
CA ALA A 165 23.66 -12.00 -0.63
C ALA A 165 22.60 -12.84 0.07
N TYR A 166 22.99 -14.05 0.52
CA TYR A 166 22.17 -14.94 1.35
C TYR A 166 20.82 -15.29 0.70
N LEU A 167 20.89 -16.03 -0.41
CA LEU A 167 19.74 -16.35 -1.25
C LEU A 167 19.29 -17.81 -1.14
N LYS A 168 17.96 -18.00 -1.12
CA LYS A 168 17.29 -19.29 -1.38
C LYS A 168 16.26 -19.12 -2.51
N VAL A 169 16.61 -19.58 -3.71
CA VAL A 169 15.81 -19.37 -4.94
C VAL A 169 15.51 -20.70 -5.64
N PRO A 170 14.49 -21.47 -5.20
CA PRO A 170 14.07 -22.64 -5.97
C PRO A 170 13.39 -22.13 -7.25
N GLY A 171 14.13 -22.10 -8.36
CA GLY A 171 13.69 -21.57 -9.65
C GLY A 171 14.84 -20.99 -10.49
N ILE A 172 14.65 -19.78 -11.01
CA ILE A 172 15.59 -19.07 -11.89
C ILE A 172 16.22 -17.90 -11.14
N LEU A 173 17.54 -17.78 -11.23
CA LEU A 173 18.31 -16.64 -10.75
C LEU A 173 19.08 -16.03 -11.91
N ILE A 174 18.81 -14.76 -12.21
CA ILE A 174 19.61 -13.91 -13.10
C ILE A 174 20.36 -12.91 -12.24
N SER A 175 21.69 -12.99 -12.15
CA SER A 175 22.47 -12.08 -11.33
C SER A 175 23.91 -11.84 -11.78
N GLN A 176 24.33 -10.57 -11.71
CA GLN A 176 25.73 -10.18 -11.96
C GLN A 176 26.65 -10.58 -10.81
N HIS A 177 26.24 -10.34 -9.56
CA HIS A 177 27.04 -10.66 -8.38
C HIS A 177 26.20 -11.33 -7.31
N THR A 178 26.55 -12.58 -6.96
CA THR A 178 25.88 -13.33 -5.90
C THR A 178 26.90 -13.89 -4.91
N THR A 179 26.62 -13.70 -3.62
CA THR A 179 27.37 -14.34 -2.52
C THR A 179 26.41 -15.20 -1.69
N TYR A 180 26.83 -16.43 -1.35
CA TYR A 180 26.03 -17.38 -0.57
C TYR A 180 24.65 -17.71 -1.17
N LEU A 181 24.66 -18.59 -2.18
CA LEU A 181 23.48 -19.17 -2.80
C LEU A 181 23.25 -20.60 -2.30
N LYS A 182 22.01 -20.94 -1.92
CA LYS A 182 21.66 -22.28 -1.42
C LYS A 182 20.40 -22.85 -2.07
N VAL A 183 20.48 -23.55 -3.22
CA VAL A 183 19.50 -24.54 -3.78
C VAL A 183 19.83 -24.92 -5.25
N PRO A 184 19.22 -25.99 -5.82
CA PRO A 184 19.14 -26.21 -7.27
C PRO A 184 18.40 -25.04 -7.92
N THR A 185 19.16 -24.23 -8.65
CA THR A 185 18.69 -23.01 -9.29
C THR A 185 19.24 -23.02 -10.71
N ILE A 186 18.45 -22.62 -11.70
CA ILE A 186 19.02 -22.25 -12.99
C ILE A 186 19.66 -20.88 -12.79
N PHE A 187 20.99 -20.85 -12.80
CA PHE A 187 21.75 -19.62 -12.64
C PHE A 187 22.18 -19.09 -14.01
N ILE A 188 21.84 -17.83 -14.27
CA ILE A 188 22.22 -17.08 -15.46
C ILE A 188 22.99 -15.85 -14.98
N SER A 189 24.23 -15.71 -15.45
CA SER A 189 25.09 -14.56 -15.17
C SER A 189 24.90 -13.45 -16.20
#